data_AF-A0A920RI25-F1
#
_entry.id   AF-A0A920RI25-F1
#
_cell.length_a   1.000
_cell.length_b   1.000
_cell.length_c   1.000
_cell.angle_alpha   90.00
_cell.angle_beta   90.00
_cell.angle_gamma   90.00
#
_symmetry.space_group_name_H-M   'P 1'
#
loop_
_entity.id
_entity.type
_entity.pdbx_description
1 polymer ?
#
loop_
_entity_poly.entity_id
_entity_poly.type
_entity_poly.pdbx_seq_one_letter_code
_entity_poly.pdbx_strand_id
1 'polypeptide(L)'
;MQNHAMRLLVCIFTKTQVVDIARSLVPSERGELEITDVNQHYLDRGELTVEVLGRGMAWLDTGTHDSLLQASNFIEAIESRQGMKVACPEEIAFGMDYIDREQLNALISDMGDTGYADYLRHLE
;
A
#
# COMPACT_ATOMS: atom_id res chain seq x y z
N MET A 1 -24.19 -15.62 3.63
CA MET A 1 -22.79 -15.35 4.01
C MET A 1 -22.14 -14.59 2.88
N GLN A 2 -21.94 -13.28 3.03
CA GLN A 2 -21.23 -12.51 2.01
C GLN A 2 -19.74 -12.87 2.11
N ASN A 3 -19.15 -13.28 0.98
CA ASN A 3 -17.77 -13.78 0.89
C ASN A 3 -16.77 -12.63 0.90
N HIS A 4 -16.80 -11.82 1.96
CA HIS A 4 -15.81 -10.79 2.23
C HIS A 4 -14.70 -11.46 3.04
N ALA A 5 -13.68 -11.96 2.36
CA ALA A 5 -12.38 -12.09 3.04
C ALA A 5 -12.05 -10.71 3.64
N MET A 6 -11.30 -10.66 4.74
CA MET A 6 -10.82 -9.40 5.31
C MET A 6 -9.77 -8.80 4.35
N ARG A 7 -10.24 -8.32 3.20
CA ARG A 7 -9.46 -7.80 2.08
C ARG A 7 -9.06 -6.38 2.44
N LEU A 8 -8.03 -6.28 3.28
CA LEU A 8 -7.49 -5.06 3.84
C LEU A 8 -8.56 -4.10 4.37
N LEU A 9 -9.03 -4.37 5.59
CA LEU A 9 -9.65 -3.32 6.41
C LEU A 9 -8.64 -2.16 6.50
N VAL A 10 -9.01 -0.96 6.08
CA VAL A 10 -8.31 0.23 6.58
C VAL A 10 -8.77 0.41 8.02
N CYS A 11 -8.11 -0.27 8.94
CA CYS A 11 -8.31 -0.02 10.36
C CYS A 11 -7.67 1.33 10.69
N ILE A 12 -8.50 2.35 10.88
CA ILE A 12 -8.03 3.65 11.35
C ILE A 12 -7.74 3.50 12.86
N PHE A 13 -6.48 3.29 13.19
CA PHE A 13 -6.03 3.19 14.58
C PHE A 13 -5.47 4.51 15.09
N THR A 14 -5.73 4.81 16.35
CA THR A 14 -4.96 5.87 17.03
C THR A 14 -3.60 5.31 17.46
N LYS A 15 -2.52 6.05 17.18
CA LYS A 15 -1.13 5.57 17.36
C LYS A 15 -0.81 5.10 18.79
N THR A 16 -1.40 5.70 19.80
CA THR A 16 -1.12 5.35 21.20
C THR A 16 -1.82 4.05 21.60
N GLN A 17 -3.09 3.86 21.23
CA GLN A 17 -3.86 2.70 21.68
C GLN A 17 -3.40 1.40 21.02
N VAL A 18 -3.04 1.43 19.73
CA VAL A 18 -2.62 0.21 19.00
C VAL A 18 -1.33 -0.39 19.57
N VAL A 19 -0.42 0.45 20.07
CA VAL A 19 0.84 -0.02 20.67
C VAL A 19 0.57 -0.73 21.99
N ASP A 20 -0.30 -0.19 22.84
CA ASP A 20 -0.65 -0.81 24.12
C ASP A 20 -1.41 -2.12 23.93
N ILE A 21 -2.35 -2.15 22.98
CA ILE A 21 -3.07 -3.37 22.59
C ILE A 21 -2.09 -4.44 22.12
N ALA A 22 -1.21 -4.10 21.16
CA ALA A 22 -0.23 -5.04 20.61
C ALA A 22 0.71 -5.63 21.70
N ARG A 23 1.09 -4.82 22.70
CA ARG A 23 1.91 -5.28 23.85
C ARG A 23 1.17 -6.26 24.76
N SER A 24 -0.16 -6.19 24.81
CA SER A 24 -0.98 -7.06 25.65
C SER A 24 -1.38 -8.39 24.98
N LEU A 25 -1.11 -8.53 23.67
CA LEU A 25 -1.47 -9.72 22.92
C LEU A 25 -0.67 -10.95 23.38
N VAL A 26 -1.34 -12.10 23.31
CA VAL A 26 -0.76 -13.42 23.59
C VAL A 26 -0.64 -14.16 22.24
N PRO A 27 0.43 -14.95 22.02
CA PRO A 27 0.56 -15.72 20.78
C PRO A 27 -0.62 -16.66 20.55
N SER A 28 -1.06 -16.75 19.30
CA SER A 28 -2.11 -17.68 18.85
C SER A 28 -1.63 -19.14 18.90
N GLU A 29 -2.51 -20.09 18.54
CA GLU A 29 -2.12 -21.50 18.37
C GLU A 29 -0.99 -21.69 17.33
N ARG A 30 -0.83 -20.74 16.40
CA ARG A 30 0.28 -20.72 15.43
C ARG A 30 1.57 -20.13 16.00
N GLY A 31 1.53 -19.57 17.21
CA GLY A 31 2.65 -18.87 17.84
C GLY A 31 2.85 -17.45 17.34
N GLU A 32 1.86 -16.85 16.66
CA GLU A 32 1.93 -15.50 16.10
C GLU A 32 1.13 -14.50 16.95
N LEU A 33 1.57 -13.24 16.99
CA LEU A 33 0.74 -12.14 17.49
C LEU A 33 -0.14 -11.65 16.33
N GLU A 34 -1.42 -12.01 16.37
CA GLU A 34 -2.32 -11.86 15.22
C GLU A 34 -2.86 -10.41 15.12
N ILE A 35 -2.80 -9.83 13.92
CA ILE A 35 -3.47 -8.55 13.65
C ILE A 35 -5.00 -8.65 13.84
N THR A 36 -5.56 -9.84 13.67
CA THR A 36 -6.97 -10.12 13.92
C THR A 36 -7.34 -9.89 15.38
N ASP A 37 -6.45 -10.17 16.34
CA ASP A 37 -6.71 -9.93 17.76
C ASP A 37 -6.70 -8.43 18.09
N VAL A 38 -5.83 -7.66 17.43
CA VAL A 38 -5.89 -6.19 17.47
C VAL A 38 -7.24 -5.71 16.95
N ASN A 39 -7.67 -6.20 15.78
CA ASN A 39 -8.95 -5.80 15.18
C ASN A 39 -10.13 -6.16 16.08
N GLN A 40 -10.10 -7.34 16.72
CA GLN A 40 -11.12 -7.77 17.67
C GLN A 40 -11.20 -6.83 18.88
N HIS A 41 -10.06 -6.37 19.40
CA HIS A 41 -10.04 -5.38 20.47
C HIS A 41 -10.77 -4.07 20.11
N TYR A 42 -10.60 -3.57 18.89
CA TYR A 42 -11.32 -2.38 18.41
C TYR A 42 -12.80 -2.70 18.13
N LEU A 43 -13.11 -3.91 17.64
CA LEU A 43 -14.48 -4.35 17.39
C LEU A 43 -15.29 -4.43 18.68
N ASP A 44 -14.74 -5.05 19.73
CA ASP A 44 -15.38 -5.21 21.04
C ASP A 44 -15.68 -3.87 21.71
N ARG A 45 -14.89 -2.83 21.37
CA ARG A 45 -15.06 -1.46 21.85
C ARG A 45 -16.00 -0.62 20.97
N GLY A 46 -16.47 -1.16 19.85
CA GLY A 46 -17.25 -0.41 18.86
C GLY A 46 -16.46 0.70 18.15
N GLU A 47 -15.13 0.62 18.19
CA GLU A 47 -14.20 1.60 17.62
C GLU A 47 -13.63 1.16 16.26
N LEU A 48 -13.99 -0.05 15.80
CA LEU A 48 -13.56 -0.57 14.51
C LEU A 48 -14.40 0.03 13.38
N THR A 49 -13.75 0.76 12.47
CA THR A 49 -14.35 1.20 11.20
C THR A 49 -13.94 0.24 10.08
N VAL A 50 -14.91 -0.14 9.24
CA VAL A 50 -14.72 -1.08 8.13
C VAL A 50 -15.16 -0.44 6.83
N GLU A 51 -14.22 -0.32 5.89
CA GLU A 51 -14.50 0.13 4.52
C GLU A 51 -14.42 -1.06 3.56
N VAL A 52 -15.44 -1.20 2.70
CA VAL A 52 -15.50 -2.28 1.72
C VAL A 52 -14.92 -1.79 0.40
N LEU A 53 -13.80 -2.39 -0.03
CA LEU A 53 -13.22 -2.14 -1.34
C LEU A 53 -14.18 -2.63 -2.44
N GLY A 54 -14.65 -1.69 -3.26
CA GLY A 54 -15.56 -1.98 -4.36
C GLY A 54 -14.92 -2.84 -5.44
N ARG A 55 -15.76 -3.50 -6.26
CA ARG A 55 -15.32 -4.41 -7.35
C ARG A 55 -14.42 -3.75 -8.41
N GLY A 56 -14.41 -2.42 -8.48
CA GLY A 56 -13.56 -1.66 -9.40
C GLY A 56 -12.12 -1.45 -8.90
N MET A 57 -11.81 -1.87 -7.67
CA MET A 57 -10.46 -1.78 -7.10
C MET A 57 -9.76 -3.12 -7.26
N ALA A 58 -8.48 -3.06 -7.65
CA ALA A 58 -7.61 -4.22 -7.63
C ALA A 58 -6.93 -4.35 -6.27
N TRP A 59 -7.10 -5.49 -5.62
CA TRP A 59 -6.34 -5.88 -4.43
C TRP A 59 -5.59 -7.16 -4.77
N LEU A 60 -4.27 -7.05 -4.84
CA LEU A 60 -3.37 -8.10 -5.30
C LEU A 60 -2.35 -8.37 -4.21
N ASP A 61 -2.10 -9.65 -3.97
CA ASP A 61 -1.07 -10.15 -3.06
C ASP A 61 -0.04 -10.94 -3.88
N THR A 62 1.23 -10.84 -3.51
CA THR A 62 2.35 -11.49 -4.21
C THR A 62 2.88 -12.70 -3.45
N GLY A 63 2.04 -13.38 -2.67
CA GLY A 63 2.41 -14.52 -1.83
C GLY A 63 2.73 -15.81 -2.57
N THR A 64 2.45 -15.89 -3.87
CA THR A 64 2.81 -17.04 -4.74
C THR A 64 3.49 -16.56 -6.01
N HIS A 65 4.24 -17.44 -6.69
CA HIS A 65 4.84 -17.11 -7.98
C HIS A 65 3.78 -16.70 -9.02
N ASP A 66 2.64 -17.39 -9.06
CA ASP A 66 1.55 -17.09 -9.99
C ASP A 66 0.88 -15.74 -9.65
N SER A 67 0.63 -15.46 -8.38
CA SER A 67 0.01 -14.19 -7.96
C SER A 67 0.94 -12.99 -8.14
N LEU A 68 2.25 -13.18 -7.96
CA LEU A 68 3.26 -12.19 -8.32
C LEU A 68 3.24 -11.88 -9.82
N LEU A 69 3.25 -12.91 -10.68
CA LEU A 69 3.20 -12.71 -12.13
C LEU A 69 1.91 -11.98 -12.55
N GLN A 70 0.77 -12.34 -11.96
CA GLN A 70 -0.50 -11.67 -12.20
C GLN A 70 -0.45 -10.19 -11.79
N ALA A 71 0.14 -9.88 -10.63
CA ALA A 71 0.32 -8.51 -10.17
C ALA A 71 1.22 -7.70 -11.10
N SER A 72 2.35 -8.27 -11.52
CA SER A 72 3.27 -7.63 -12.47
C SER A 72 2.57 -7.30 -13.79
N ASN A 73 1.87 -8.28 -14.39
CA ASN A 73 1.15 -8.07 -15.64
C ASN A 73 0.02 -7.03 -15.50
N PHE A 74 -0.64 -6.98 -14.33
CA PHE A 74 -1.68 -5.99 -14.07
C PHE A 74 -1.10 -4.56 -14.05
N ILE A 75 0.02 -4.35 -13.37
CA ILE A 75 0.71 -3.05 -13.34
C ILE A 75 1.23 -2.67 -14.72
N GLU A 76 1.87 -3.60 -15.44
CA GLU A 76 2.36 -3.37 -16.81
C GLU A 76 1.24 -2.89 -17.75
N ALA A 77 0.07 -3.55 -17.70
CA ALA A 77 -1.07 -3.19 -18.54
C ALA A 77 -1.62 -1.79 -18.25
N ILE A 78 -1.53 -1.33 -16.99
CA ILE A 78 -1.93 0.03 -16.60
C ILE A 78 -0.90 1.04 -17.10
N GLU A 79 0.37 0.84 -16.76
CA GLU A 79 1.44 1.79 -17.10
C GLU A 79 1.56 1.99 -18.62
N SER A 80 1.55 0.88 -19.38
CA SER A 80 1.68 0.91 -20.85
C SER A 80 0.54 1.66 -21.54
N ARG A 81 -0.65 1.71 -20.93
CA ARG A 81 -1.82 2.36 -21.52
C ARG A 81 -1.99 3.81 -21.09
N GLN A 82 -1.63 4.14 -19.86
CA GLN A 82 -1.84 5.47 -19.29
C GLN A 82 -0.61 6.37 -19.44
N GLY A 83 0.58 5.81 -19.69
CA GLY A 83 1.82 6.58 -19.74
C GLY A 83 2.25 7.14 -18.39
N MET A 84 1.66 6.64 -17.30
CA MET A 84 1.97 6.99 -15.92
C MET A 84 2.56 5.79 -15.18
N LYS A 85 3.34 6.04 -14.13
CA LYS A 85 3.87 4.99 -13.27
C LYS A 85 3.03 4.81 -12.02
N VAL A 86 2.77 3.57 -11.65
CA VAL A 86 2.02 3.26 -10.44
C VAL A 86 2.99 3.22 -9.26
N ALA A 87 2.66 3.95 -8.19
CA ALA A 87 3.45 4.00 -6.95
C ALA A 87 4.89 4.53 -7.14
N CYS A 88 5.09 5.52 -8.02
CA CYS A 88 6.34 6.26 -8.19
C CYS A 88 6.58 7.21 -7.00
N PRO A 89 7.54 6.94 -6.08
CA PRO A 89 7.72 7.75 -4.88
C PRO A 89 8.17 9.17 -5.15
N GLU A 90 8.99 9.40 -6.17
CA GLU A 90 9.50 10.72 -6.55
C GLU A 90 8.37 11.61 -7.09
N GLU A 91 7.51 11.07 -7.95
CA GLU A 91 6.32 11.76 -8.44
C GLU A 91 5.36 12.08 -7.29
N ILE A 92 5.10 11.12 -6.40
CA ILE A 92 4.23 11.34 -5.23
C ILE A 92 4.82 12.42 -4.32
N ALA A 93 6.12 12.35 -4.01
CA ALA A 93 6.78 13.31 -3.15
C ALA A 93 6.76 14.72 -3.75
N PHE A 94 7.00 14.84 -5.06
CA PHE A 94 6.93 16.10 -5.77
C PHE A 94 5.51 16.66 -5.80
N GLY A 95 4.50 15.83 -6.13
CA GLY A 95 3.09 16.22 -6.14
C GLY A 95 2.50 16.54 -4.75
N MET A 96 3.16 16.10 -3.67
CA MET A 96 2.83 16.42 -2.28
C MET A 96 3.66 17.57 -1.69
N ASP A 97 4.49 18.25 -2.50
CA ASP A 97 5.40 19.32 -2.09
C ASP A 97 6.42 18.89 -0.99
N TYR A 98 6.76 17.60 -0.91
CA TYR A 98 7.82 17.10 -0.02
C TYR A 98 9.21 17.34 -0.57
N ILE A 99 9.32 17.45 -1.90
CA ILE A 99 10.53 17.83 -2.59
C ILE A 99 10.21 18.93 -3.60
N ASP A 100 11.18 19.81 -3.82
CA ASP A 100 11.10 20.81 -4.89
C ASP A 100 11.67 20.27 -6.22
N ARG A 101 11.61 21.12 -7.24
CA ARG A 101 12.08 20.79 -8.59
C ARG A 101 13.60 20.56 -8.64
N GLU A 102 14.37 21.26 -7.83
CA GLU A 102 15.83 21.09 -7.79
C GLU A 102 16.19 19.71 -7.22
N GLN A 103 15.50 19.32 -6.15
CA GLN A 103 15.63 18.00 -5.54
C GLN A 103 15.18 16.87 -6.49
N LEU A 104 14.06 17.05 -7.20
CA LEU A 104 13.62 16.09 -8.21
C LEU A 104 14.66 15.92 -9.33
N ASN A 105 15.22 17.03 -9.84
CA ASN A 105 16.23 17.00 -10.88
C ASN A 105 17.54 16.33 -10.43
N ALA A 106 17.93 16.50 -9.17
CA ALA A 106 19.06 15.79 -8.58
C ALA A 106 18.83 14.26 -8.60
N LEU A 107 17.64 13.80 -8.19
CA LEU A 107 17.27 12.39 -8.22
C LEU A 107 17.28 11.83 -9.65
N ILE A 108 16.72 12.56 -10.62
CA ILE A 108 16.72 12.17 -12.04
C ILE A 108 18.16 12.05 -12.57
N SER A 109 19.04 12.97 -12.17
CA SER A 109 20.43 12.98 -12.62
C SER A 109 21.20 11.76 -12.11
N ASP A 110 20.96 11.35 -10.87
CA ASP A 110 21.60 10.16 -10.27
C ASP A 110 21.13 8.84 -10.90
N MET A 111 19.91 8.80 -11.46
CA MET A 111 19.35 7.61 -12.12
C MET A 111 19.91 7.35 -13.53
N GLY A 112 20.62 8.32 -14.12
CA GLY A 112 21.20 8.19 -15.46
C GLY A 112 20.16 8.11 -16.59
N ASP A 113 20.46 7.32 -17.62
CA ASP A 113 19.61 7.19 -18.82
C ASP A 113 18.76 5.92 -18.76
N THR A 114 17.60 6.03 -18.10
CA THR A 114 16.65 4.93 -17.95
C THR A 114 15.24 5.40 -18.30
N GLY A 115 14.38 4.48 -18.74
CA GLY A 115 12.97 4.79 -19.02
C GLY A 115 12.20 5.30 -17.78
N TYR A 116 12.69 5.03 -16.57
CA TYR A 116 12.13 5.61 -15.34
C TYR A 116 12.57 7.06 -15.14
N ALA A 117 13.85 7.37 -15.38
CA ALA A 117 14.34 8.75 -15.37
C ALA A 117 13.68 9.59 -16.47
N ASP A 118 13.48 9.02 -17.66
CA ASP A 118 12.72 9.67 -18.73
C ASP A 118 11.30 10.00 -18.30
N TYR A 119 10.59 9.06 -17.66
CA TYR A 119 9.27 9.32 -17.12
C TYR A 119 9.25 10.53 -16.17
N LEU A 120 10.17 10.55 -15.21
CA LEU A 120 10.27 11.65 -14.24
C LEU A 120 10.59 13.00 -14.90
N ARG A 121 11.39 13.03 -15.97
CA ARG A 121 11.67 14.25 -16.75
C ARG A 121 10.40 14.82 -17.39
N HIS A 122 9.41 13.99 -17.71
CA HIS A 122 8.14 14.47 -18.29
C HIS A 122 7.17 15.06 -17.24
N LEU A 123 7.50 14.97 -15.94
CA LEU A 123 6.75 15.64 -14.87
C LEU A 123 7.17 17.11 -14.70
N GLU A 124 8.27 17.52 -15.34
CA GLU A 124 8.77 18.90 -15.38
C GLU A 124 7.80 19.85 -16.12
#